data_AF-A0A540V759-F1
#
_entry.id   AF-A0A540V759-F1
#
_cell.length_a   1.000
_cell.length_b   1.000
_cell.length_c   1.000
_cell.angle_alpha   90.00
_cell.angle_beta   90.00
_cell.angle_gamma   90.00
#
_symmetry.space_group_name_H-M   'P 1'
#
loop_
_entity.id
_entity.type
_entity.pdbx_description
1 polymer ?
#
loop_
_entity_poly.entity_id
_entity_poly.type
_entity_poly.pdbx_seq_one_letter_code
_entity_poly.pdbx_strand_id
1 'polypeptide(L)'
;MTKNKILICAGGPKYELCSFEGFKKEKGMYFIGADRGALYLLEEGIVPHEIIGDFDSLSEEEWELIRRKVKKIEKHRAEKD
;
A
#
# COMPACT_ATOMS: atom_id res chain seq x y z
N MET A 1 -14.02 13.44 10.47
CA MET A 1 -13.92 12.10 11.09
C MET A 1 -12.45 11.82 11.32
N THR A 2 -12.06 11.50 12.54
CA THR A 2 -10.68 11.14 12.90
C THR A 2 -10.38 9.73 12.42
N LYS A 3 -9.19 9.55 11.81
CA LYS A 3 -8.67 8.23 11.48
C LYS A 3 -8.14 7.61 12.77
N ASN A 4 -8.68 6.47 13.17
CA ASN A 4 -8.39 5.82 14.45
C ASN A 4 -7.74 4.45 14.29
N LYS A 5 -7.67 3.91 13.06
CA LYS A 5 -7.01 2.65 12.74
C LYS A 5 -6.17 2.78 11.49
N ILE A 6 -5.02 2.10 11.52
CA ILE A 6 -4.08 2.03 10.42
C ILE A 6 -3.97 0.57 9.99
N LEU A 7 -4.10 0.32 8.70
CA LEU A 7 -3.76 -0.96 8.07
C LEU A 7 -2.53 -0.74 7.22
N ILE A 8 -1.50 -1.55 7.45
CA ILE A 8 -0.29 -1.58 6.64
C ILE A 8 -0.29 -2.90 5.88
N CYS A 9 -0.24 -2.83 4.56
CA CYS A 9 -0.11 -4.01 3.69
C CYS A 9 1.33 -4.10 3.19
N ALA A 10 2.03 -5.19 3.52
CA ALA A 10 3.39 -5.48 3.06
C ALA A 10 3.39 -6.37 1.81
N GLY A 11 4.55 -6.47 1.15
CA GLY A 11 4.75 -7.24 -0.08
C GLY A 11 4.94 -8.76 0.08
N GLY A 12 4.38 -9.37 1.12
CA GLY A 12 4.44 -10.84 1.32
C GLY A 12 3.65 -11.61 0.25
N PRO A 13 3.71 -12.96 0.26
CA PRO A 13 2.99 -13.77 -0.73
C PRO A 13 1.49 -13.45 -0.74
N LYS A 14 0.97 -13.08 -1.92
CA LYS A 14 -0.41 -12.58 -2.06
C LYS A 14 -1.48 -13.55 -1.52
N TYR A 15 -1.24 -14.86 -1.60
CA TYR A 15 -2.18 -15.89 -1.11
C TYR A 15 -2.26 -16.00 0.41
N GLU A 16 -1.34 -15.38 1.16
CA GLU A 16 -1.36 -15.32 2.63
C GLU A 16 -2.11 -14.09 3.15
N LEU A 17 -2.48 -13.16 2.26
CA LEU A 17 -3.21 -11.96 2.65
C LEU A 17 -4.62 -12.32 3.11
N CYS A 18 -5.04 -11.71 4.22
CA CYS A 18 -6.43 -11.75 4.64
C CYS A 18 -7.32 -10.93 3.67
N SER A 19 -8.63 -11.17 3.71
CA SER A 19 -9.58 -10.37 2.93
C SER A 19 -9.64 -8.92 3.42
N PHE A 20 -9.64 -7.97 2.48
CA PHE A 20 -9.77 -6.54 2.79
C PHE A 20 -11.22 -6.05 2.93
N GLU A 21 -12.22 -6.90 2.66
CA GLU A 21 -13.64 -6.52 2.60
C GLU A 21 -14.16 -5.86 3.88
N GLY A 22 -13.76 -6.35 5.06
CA GLY A 22 -14.14 -5.77 6.34
C GLY A 22 -13.58 -4.36 6.52
N PHE A 23 -12.31 -4.17 6.17
CA PHE A 23 -11.61 -2.89 6.32
C PHE A 23 -12.11 -1.83 5.34
N LYS A 24 -12.50 -2.23 4.11
CA LYS A 24 -13.10 -1.33 3.11
C LYS A 24 -14.38 -0.65 3.60
N LYS A 25 -15.18 -1.35 4.42
CA LYS A 25 -16.46 -0.86 4.94
C LYS A 25 -16.31 -0.04 6.22
N GLU A 26 -15.16 -0.14 6.89
CA GLU A 26 -14.90 0.56 8.13
C GLU A 26 -14.57 2.04 7.88
N LYS A 27 -15.31 2.94 8.55
CA LYS A 27 -15.04 4.38 8.49
C LYS A 27 -13.81 4.70 9.34
N GLY A 28 -12.97 5.62 8.86
CA GLY A 28 -11.80 6.08 9.61
C GLY A 28 -10.54 5.23 9.44
N MET A 29 -10.52 4.31 8.48
CA MET A 29 -9.32 3.57 8.13
C MET A 29 -8.28 4.46 7.43
N TYR A 30 -7.02 4.27 7.80
CA TYR A 30 -5.86 4.76 7.06
C TYR A 30 -5.10 3.57 6.48
N PHE A 31 -4.91 3.58 5.17
CA PHE A 31 -4.25 2.49 4.44
C PHE A 31 -2.86 2.92 4.02
N ILE A 32 -1.86 2.11 4.37
CA ILE A 32 -0.47 2.28 3.99
C ILE A 32 -0.05 1.04 3.19
N GLY A 33 0.54 1.26 2.01
CA GLY A 33 1.19 0.19 1.25
C GLY A 33 2.70 0.22 1.47
N ALA A 34 3.28 -0.86 1.98
CA ALA A 34 4.73 -1.03 2.07
C ALA A 34 5.23 -1.84 0.86
N ASP A 35 6.18 -1.27 0.10
CA ASP A 35 6.71 -1.83 -1.14
C ASP A 35 5.60 -2.35 -2.08
N ARG A 36 5.66 -3.63 -2.47
CA ARG A 36 4.69 -4.30 -3.35
C ARG A 36 3.29 -4.39 -2.73
N GLY A 37 3.14 -4.23 -1.42
CA GLY A 37 1.83 -4.16 -0.76
C GLY A 37 0.98 -2.96 -1.23
N ALA A 38 1.60 -1.91 -1.76
CA ALA A 38 0.89 -0.82 -2.42
C ALA A 38 0.07 -1.31 -3.64
N LEU A 39 0.61 -2.23 -4.44
CA LEU A 39 -0.10 -2.80 -5.59
C LEU A 39 -1.26 -3.65 -5.14
N TYR A 40 -1.08 -4.48 -4.11
CA TYR A 40 -2.15 -5.35 -3.61
C TYR A 40 -3.37 -4.56 -3.15
N LEU A 41 -3.14 -3.43 -2.46
CA LEU A 41 -4.23 -2.51 -2.11
C LEU A 41 -4.91 -1.94 -3.37
N LEU A 42 -4.15 -1.50 -4.36
CA LEU A 42 -4.70 -0.93 -5.60
C LEU A 42 -5.51 -1.93 -6.42
N GLU A 43 -5.07 -3.19 -6.48
CA GLU A 43 -5.79 -4.30 -7.14
C GLU A 43 -7.13 -4.59 -6.46
N GLU A 44 -7.19 -4.42 -5.13
CA GLU A 44 -8.40 -4.55 -4.31
C GLU A 44 -9.32 -3.31 -4.36
N GLY A 45 -8.99 -2.34 -5.22
CA GLY A 45 -9.72 -1.09 -5.38
C GLY A 45 -9.49 -0.08 -4.24
N ILE A 46 -8.50 -0.32 -3.38
CA ILE A 46 -8.14 0.55 -2.27
C ILE A 46 -7.00 1.45 -2.72
N VAL A 47 -7.23 2.75 -2.79
CA VAL A 47 -6.13 3.71 -3.00
C VAL A 47 -5.45 3.97 -1.65
N PRO A 48 -4.18 3.55 -1.46
CA PRO A 48 -3.46 3.85 -0.24
C PRO A 48 -3.39 5.36 -0.01
N HIS A 49 -3.45 5.74 1.26
CA HIS A 49 -3.23 7.13 1.63
C HIS A 49 -1.75 7.51 1.51
N GLU A 50 -0.90 6.53 1.79
CA GLU A 50 0.54 6.64 1.81
C GLU A 50 1.16 5.31 1.37
N ILE A 51 2.34 5.40 0.76
CA ILE A 51 3.17 4.24 0.48
C ILE A 51 4.61 4.51 0.91
N ILE A 52 5.30 3.46 1.34
CA ILE A 52 6.65 3.53 1.91
C ILE A 52 7.47 2.38 1.33
N GLY A 53 8.70 2.65 0.88
CA GLY A 53 9.56 1.60 0.30
C GLY A 53 10.66 2.13 -0.61
N ASP A 54 11.50 1.23 -1.13
CA ASP A 54 12.46 1.56 -2.20
C ASP A 54 11.87 1.33 -3.60
N PHE A 55 10.81 0.50 -3.67
CA PHE A 55 10.04 0.14 -4.85
C PHE A 55 10.88 -0.49 -5.96
N ASP A 56 12.04 -1.08 -5.63
CA ASP A 56 12.94 -1.70 -6.62
C ASP A 56 12.34 -2.99 -7.23
N SER A 57 11.43 -3.62 -6.49
CA SER A 57 10.72 -4.83 -6.90
C SER A 57 9.60 -4.57 -7.90
N LEU A 58 9.26 -3.31 -8.21
CA LEU A 58 8.15 -2.95 -9.09
C LEU A 58 8.60 -2.73 -10.53
N SER A 59 7.77 -3.15 -11.49
CA SER A 59 7.95 -2.76 -12.90
C SER A 59 7.72 -1.26 -13.08
N GLU A 60 8.15 -0.72 -14.22
CA GLU A 60 7.94 0.70 -14.54
C GLU A 60 6.44 1.02 -14.63
N GLU A 61 5.65 0.14 -15.24
CA GLU A 61 4.19 0.29 -15.37
C GLU A 61 3.49 0.22 -14.01
N GLU A 62 3.90 -0.73 -13.15
CA GLU A 62 3.43 -0.85 -11.77
C GLU A 62 3.72 0.45 -10.99
N TRP A 63 4.94 0.96 -11.12
CA TRP A 63 5.38 2.19 -10.47
C TRP A 63 4.65 3.44 -10.97
N GLU A 64 4.42 3.55 -12.29
CA GLU A 64 3.61 4.62 -12.87
C GLU A 64 2.15 4.59 -12.40
N LEU A 65 1.55 3.40 -12.35
CA LEU A 65 0.19 3.22 -11.83
C LEU A 65 0.08 3.75 -10.40
N ILE A 66 1.03 3.40 -9.54
CA ILE A 66 1.09 3.86 -8.16
C ILE A 66 1.22 5.38 -8.09
N ARG A 67 2.21 5.95 -8.79
CA ARG A 67 2.49 7.40 -8.77
C ARG A 67 1.31 8.25 -9.23
N ARG A 68 0.49 7.72 -10.15
CA ARG A 68 -0.72 8.41 -10.63
C ARG A 68 -1.88 8.40 -9.64
N LYS A 69 -1.94 7.42 -8.73
CA LYS A 69 -3.08 7.22 -7.81
C LYS A 69 -2.78 7.69 -6.39
N VAL A 70 -1.57 7.44 -5.89
CA VAL A 70 -1.19 7.70 -4.50
C VAL A 70 -0.58 9.08 -4.37
N LYS A 71 -1.06 9.85 -3.38
CA LYS A 71 -0.62 11.24 -3.16
C LYS A 71 0.64 11.37 -2.31
N LYS A 72 0.83 10.49 -1.32
CA LYS A 72 1.97 10.52 -0.41
C LYS A 72 2.85 9.30 -0.65
N ILE A 73 4.07 9.54 -1.08
CA ILE A 73 5.05 8.51 -1.42
C ILE A 73 6.31 8.82 -0.63
N GLU A 74 6.65 7.95 0.32
CA GLU A 74 7.90 8.04 1.07
C GLU A 74 8.88 7.00 0.53
N LYS A 75 9.74 7.46 -0.39
CA LYS A 75 10.77 6.62 -0.97
C LYS A 75 12.01 6.63 -0.07
N HIS A 76 12.38 5.47 0.44
CA HIS A 76 13.59 5.27 1.24
C HIS A 76 14.52 4.31 0.51
N ARG A 77 15.84 4.42 0.72
CA ARG A 77 16.75 3.36 0.25
C ARG A 77 16.69 2.21 1.25
N ALA A 78 16.82 0.98 0.78
CA ALA A 78 17.06 -0.14 1.69
C ALA A 78 18.28 0.16 2.57
N GLU A 79 18.04 0.37 3.87
CA GLU A 79 19.10 0.35 4.88
C GLU A 79 19.48 -1.12 5.05
N LYS A 80 20.59 -1.52 4.42
CA LYS A 80 21.22 -2.81 4.68
C LYS A 80 22.15 -2.63 5.87
N ASP A 81 21.70 -3.09 7.04
CA ASP A 81 22.57 -3.41 8.18
C ASP A 81 23.15 -4.82 8.02
#